data_AF-K0VBX8-F1
#
_entry.id   AF-K0VBX8-F1
#
_cell.length_a   1.000
_cell.length_b   1.000
_cell.length_c   1.000
_cell.angle_alpha   90.00
_cell.angle_beta   90.00
_cell.angle_gamma   90.00
#
_symmetry.space_group_name_H-M   'P 1'
#
loop_
_entity.id
_entity.type
_entity.pdbx_description
1 polymer ?
#
loop_
_entity_poly.entity_id
_entity_poly.type
_entity_poly.pdbx_seq_one_letter_code
_entity_poly.pdbx_strand_id
1 'polypeptide(L)'
;YQTIYAREEGAVAAPTAGLHFTPDLFEALDKAGIERHFVTLHVGAGTFLPVKADDTDDHKMHLESGYVSAETAARLNRVKQSGGRIVCVGTTSLRLIESAAGENGEIKPWAGATGIFITPGYRFKAVDILMTNFHLPRSTLFMLVSAFAGFETMQAAYKHAISTGYRFYSYGDASLLFRKDQ
;
A
#
# COMPACT_ATOMS: atom_id res chain seq x y z
N TYR A 1 10.07 14.21 8.67
CA TYR A 1 9.43 14.59 7.40
C TYR A 1 8.03 14.02 7.39
N GLN A 2 7.03 14.88 7.56
CA GLN A 2 5.63 14.51 7.51
C GLN A 2 5.11 14.80 6.10
N THR A 3 4.43 13.84 5.48
CA THR A 3 3.59 14.14 4.32
C THR A 3 2.52 15.13 4.73
N ILE A 4 1.94 15.86 3.78
CA ILE A 4 0.71 16.66 3.97
C ILE A 4 -0.46 15.93 4.65
N TYR A 5 -0.36 14.60 4.77
CA TYR A 5 -1.35 13.71 5.39
C TYR A 5 -1.06 13.33 6.85
N ALA A 6 0.15 13.57 7.35
CA ALA A 6 0.52 13.07 8.67
C ALA A 6 -0.07 13.98 9.74
N ARG A 7 -1.21 13.57 10.31
CA ARG A 7 -1.87 14.27 11.42
C ARG A 7 -1.32 13.91 12.80
N GLU A 8 -0.58 12.79 12.93
CA GLU A 8 0.00 12.36 14.21
C GLU A 8 1.50 12.07 14.09
N GLU A 9 2.26 12.45 15.12
CA GLU A 9 3.69 12.13 15.26
C GLU A 9 3.87 10.64 15.59
N GLY A 10 4.81 9.95 14.93
CA GLY A 10 5.18 8.57 15.30
C GLY A 10 5.51 7.60 14.18
N ALA A 11 5.34 7.98 12.91
CA ALA A 11 5.81 7.15 11.79
C ALA A 11 7.33 7.31 11.60
N VAL A 12 8.10 6.25 11.86
CA VAL A 12 9.56 6.22 11.66
C VAL A 12 9.92 6.28 10.17
N ALA A 13 8.98 5.94 9.28
CA ALA A 13 9.11 6.12 7.84
C ALA A 13 8.07 7.11 7.30
N ALA A 14 8.52 8.08 6.53
CA ALA A 14 7.64 8.97 5.80
C ALA A 14 6.80 8.14 4.79
N PRO A 15 5.47 8.40 4.67
CA PRO A 15 4.64 7.77 3.63
C PRO A 15 5.00 8.34 2.26
N THR A 16 6.11 7.88 1.70
CA THR A 16 6.77 8.52 0.55
C THR A 16 5.98 8.46 -0.74
N ALA A 17 5.14 7.43 -0.94
CA ALA A 17 4.21 7.38 -2.06
C ALA A 17 3.20 8.55 -2.04
N GLY A 18 2.87 9.04 -0.84
CA GLY A 18 1.99 10.19 -0.66
C GLY A 18 2.65 11.53 -0.98
N LEU A 19 3.98 11.61 -1.07
CA LEU A 19 4.70 12.85 -1.40
C LEU A 19 4.49 13.29 -2.86
N HIS A 20 3.99 12.40 -3.71
CA HIS A 20 3.67 12.70 -5.11
C HIS A 20 2.40 13.51 -5.30
N PHE A 21 1.59 13.69 -4.24
CA PHE A 21 0.34 14.43 -4.34
C PHE A 21 0.52 15.91 -4.07
N THR A 22 0.25 16.73 -5.08
CA THR A 22 0.24 18.19 -5.01
C THR A 22 -1.17 18.71 -4.72
N PRO A 23 -1.31 19.96 -4.23
CA PRO A 23 -2.62 20.62 -4.11
C PRO A 23 -3.46 20.54 -5.39
N ASP A 24 -2.85 20.82 -6.55
CA ASP A 24 -3.51 20.78 -7.86
C ASP A 24 -4.00 19.37 -8.20
N LEU A 25 -3.22 18.33 -7.86
CA LEU A 25 -3.65 16.95 -8.08
C LEU A 25 -4.86 16.62 -7.20
N PHE A 26 -4.90 17.05 -5.94
CA PHE A 26 -6.10 16.85 -5.12
C PHE A 26 -7.30 17.56 -5.67
N GLU A 27 -7.14 18.80 -6.13
CA GLU A 27 -8.25 19.54 -6.71
C GLU A 27 -8.80 18.82 -7.94
N ALA A 28 -7.92 18.24 -8.78
CA ALA A 28 -8.34 17.43 -9.92
C ALA A 28 -9.08 16.15 -9.50
N LEU A 29 -8.62 15.47 -8.44
CA LEU A 29 -9.28 14.27 -7.90
C LEU A 29 -10.65 14.61 -7.29
N ASP A 30 -10.76 15.73 -6.55
CA ASP A 30 -12.00 16.21 -5.97
C ASP A 30 -13.01 16.58 -7.07
N LYS A 31 -12.57 17.26 -8.13
CA LYS A 31 -13.41 17.57 -9.31
C LYS A 31 -13.87 16.32 -10.05
N ALA A 32 -13.08 15.25 -10.03
CA ALA A 32 -13.44 13.95 -10.58
C ALA A 32 -14.35 13.14 -9.65
N GLY A 33 -14.71 13.65 -8.46
CA GLY A 33 -15.58 12.97 -7.49
C GLY A 33 -14.88 11.83 -6.76
N ILE A 34 -13.55 11.82 -6.69
CA ILE A 34 -12.78 10.76 -6.02
C ILE A 34 -12.67 11.08 -4.54
N GLU A 35 -13.29 10.24 -3.71
CA GLU A 35 -13.23 10.38 -2.25
C GLU A 35 -11.84 10.07 -1.70
N ARG A 36 -11.49 10.75 -0.59
CA ARG A 36 -10.21 10.57 0.12
C ARG A 36 -10.47 10.23 1.57
N HIS A 37 -9.86 9.15 2.03
CA HIS A 37 -9.98 8.65 3.39
C HIS A 37 -8.61 8.34 3.97
N PHE A 38 -8.44 8.59 5.27
CA PHE A 38 -7.18 8.41 5.97
C PHE A 38 -7.22 7.21 6.90
N VAL A 39 -6.08 6.52 6.98
CA VAL A 39 -5.82 5.41 7.90
C VAL A 39 -4.43 5.62 8.51
N THR A 40 -4.22 5.09 9.71
CA THR A 40 -2.96 5.27 10.45
C THR A 40 -2.28 3.93 10.64
N LEU A 41 -1.01 3.81 10.26
CA LEU A 41 -0.16 2.67 10.60
C LEU A 41 1.17 3.18 11.16
N HIS A 42 1.44 2.86 12.42
CA HIS A 42 2.70 3.13 13.08
C HIS A 42 3.69 2.03 12.71
N VAL A 43 4.56 2.37 11.76
CA VAL A 43 5.59 1.48 11.23
C VAL A 43 6.83 1.56 12.10
N GLY A 44 7.26 0.42 12.66
CA GLY A 44 8.53 0.30 13.38
C GLY A 44 9.73 0.15 12.43
N ALA A 45 10.95 0.25 12.96
CA ALA A 45 12.18 0.13 12.15
C ALA A 45 12.32 -1.22 11.40
N GLY A 46 11.65 -2.26 11.91
CA GLY A 46 11.74 -3.63 11.41
C GLY A 46 11.22 -3.88 9.99
N THR A 47 10.32 -3.04 9.50
CA THR A 47 9.66 -3.17 8.18
C THR A 47 10.62 -2.98 7.01
N PHE A 48 11.72 -2.28 7.24
CA PHE A 48 12.75 -1.96 6.25
C PHE A 48 13.94 -2.91 6.29
N LEU A 49 13.94 -3.88 7.21
CA LEU A 49 15.03 -4.84 7.30
C LEU A 49 15.02 -5.76 6.08
N PRO A 50 16.19 -6.01 5.45
CA PRO A 50 16.28 -6.93 4.33
C PRO A 50 15.89 -8.34 4.78
N VAL A 51 15.12 -9.05 3.94
CA VAL A 51 14.88 -10.48 4.13
C VAL A 51 16.21 -11.19 3.96
N LYS A 52 16.59 -12.03 4.92
CA LYS A 52 17.72 -12.95 4.72
C LYS A 52 17.27 -13.97 3.68
N ALA A 53 17.96 -13.98 2.54
CA ALA A 53 17.51 -14.63 1.31
C ALA A 53 17.31 -16.16 1.41
N ASP A 54 17.77 -16.78 2.49
CA ASP A 54 17.81 -18.24 2.62
C ASP A 54 16.51 -18.84 3.18
N ASP A 55 15.61 -18.06 3.79
CA ASP A 55 14.29 -18.56 4.24
C ASP A 55 13.24 -17.43 4.30
N THR A 56 12.32 -17.41 3.33
CA THR A 56 11.19 -16.49 3.32
C THR A 56 10.06 -16.92 4.26
N ASP A 57 9.99 -18.20 4.62
CA ASP A 57 8.92 -18.77 5.44
C ASP A 57 9.16 -18.49 6.93
N ASP A 58 10.43 -18.39 7.33
CA ASP A 58 10.84 -18.01 8.70
C ASP A 58 10.89 -16.48 8.94
N HIS A 59 10.60 -15.64 7.93
CA HIS A 59 10.61 -14.19 8.09
C HIS A 59 9.38 -13.69 8.87
N LYS A 60 9.55 -13.47 10.18
CA LYS A 60 8.54 -12.80 11.01
C LYS A 60 8.58 -11.28 10.79
N MET A 61 7.53 -10.75 10.16
CA MET A 61 7.29 -9.32 10.12
C MET A 61 7.15 -8.76 11.53
N HIS A 62 7.80 -7.63 11.80
CA HIS A 62 7.59 -6.89 13.03
C HIS A 62 6.14 -6.39 13.09
N LEU A 63 5.52 -6.52 14.26
CA LEU A 63 4.17 -6.03 14.49
C LEU A 63 4.15 -4.50 14.37
N GLU A 64 3.23 -4.00 13.55
CA GLU A 64 2.96 -2.58 13.37
C GLU A 64 1.57 -2.26 13.91
N SER A 65 1.44 -1.17 14.67
CA SER A 65 0.15 -0.80 15.26
C SER A 65 -0.61 0.12 14.32
N GLY A 66 -1.84 -0.21 13.96
CA GLY A 66 -2.65 0.58 13.04
C GLY A 66 -4.07 0.80 13.50
N TYR A 67 -4.75 1.69 12.78
CA TYR A 67 -6.10 2.14 13.06
C TYR A 67 -6.86 2.47 11.77
N VAL A 68 -8.06 1.89 11.65
CA VAL A 68 -9.09 2.18 10.64
C VAL A 68 -10.36 2.58 11.38
N SER A 69 -10.78 3.83 11.22
CA SER A 69 -11.99 4.34 11.87
C SER A 69 -13.25 3.67 11.33
N ALA A 70 -14.33 3.69 12.12
CA ALA A 70 -15.62 3.18 11.68
C ALA A 70 -16.19 3.95 10.48
N GLU A 71 -15.94 5.26 10.43
CA GLU A 71 -16.31 6.11 9.30
C GLU A 71 -15.57 5.69 8.01
N THR A 72 -14.24 5.56 8.07
CA THR A 72 -13.43 5.14 6.92
C THR A 72 -13.87 3.76 6.42
N ALA A 73 -14.05 2.79 7.32
CA ALA A 73 -14.51 1.46 6.96
C ALA A 73 -15.89 1.49 6.26
N ALA A 74 -16.85 2.23 6.82
CA ALA A 74 -18.18 2.38 6.23
C ALA A 74 -18.15 3.03 4.84
N ARG A 75 -17.33 4.08 4.66
CA ARG A 75 -17.17 4.77 3.37
C ARG A 75 -16.57 3.87 2.31
N LEU A 76 -15.48 3.16 2.64
CA LEU A 76 -14.82 2.24 1.71
C LEU A 76 -15.76 1.09 1.29
N ASN A 77 -16.51 0.51 2.22
CA ASN A 77 -17.49 -0.52 1.91
C ASN A 77 -18.62 0.01 1.00
N ARG A 78 -19.10 1.23 1.26
CA ARG A 78 -20.12 1.87 0.40
C ARG A 78 -19.61 2.06 -1.04
N VAL A 79 -18.36 2.51 -1.20
CA VAL A 79 -17.73 2.65 -2.52
C VAL A 79 -17.71 1.30 -3.24
N LYS A 80 -17.28 0.22 -2.57
CA LYS A 80 -17.29 -1.13 -3.16
C LYS A 80 -18.69 -1.60 -3.54
N GLN A 81 -19.68 -1.40 -2.65
CA GLN A 81 -21.08 -1.77 -2.92
C GLN A 81 -21.67 -1.02 -4.12
N SER A 82 -21.21 0.20 -4.37
CA SER A 82 -21.58 0.99 -5.56
C SER A 82 -20.82 0.63 -6.84
N GLY A 83 -19.96 -0.40 -6.82
CA GLY A 83 -19.11 -0.79 -7.95
C GLY A 83 -17.87 0.09 -8.15
N GLY A 84 -17.55 0.93 -7.17
CA GLY A 84 -16.31 1.72 -7.16
C GLY A 84 -15.09 0.89 -6.80
N ARG A 85 -13.90 1.52 -6.90
CA ARG A 85 -12.61 0.89 -6.63
C ARG A 85 -11.91 1.53 -5.44
N ILE A 86 -11.22 0.74 -4.65
CA ILE A 86 -10.34 1.21 -3.57
C ILE A 86 -8.91 1.34 -4.09
N VAL A 87 -8.39 2.58 -4.05
CA VAL A 87 -7.01 2.90 -4.38
C VAL A 87 -6.22 3.13 -3.10
N CYS A 88 -5.27 2.25 -2.78
CA CYS A 88 -4.34 2.48 -1.69
C CYS A 88 -3.14 3.29 -2.15
N VAL A 89 -2.75 4.28 -1.37
CA VAL A 89 -1.52 5.07 -1.58
C VAL A 89 -0.47 4.57 -0.58
N GLY A 90 0.53 3.88 -1.09
CA GLY A 90 1.59 3.22 -0.33
C GLY A 90 1.23 1.81 0.14
N THR A 91 2.24 0.96 0.25
CA THR A 91 2.11 -0.44 0.71
C THR A 91 1.67 -0.54 2.18
N THR A 92 1.99 0.46 2.99
CA THR A 92 1.54 0.62 4.37
C THR A 92 0.01 0.68 4.47
N SER A 93 -0.64 1.55 3.68
CA SER A 93 -2.10 1.65 3.70
C SER A 93 -2.76 0.39 3.17
N LEU A 94 -2.19 -0.23 2.13
CA LEU A 94 -2.63 -1.52 1.61
C LEU A 94 -2.63 -2.60 2.71
N ARG A 95 -1.50 -2.77 3.41
CA ARG A 95 -1.37 -3.81 4.44
C ARG A 95 -2.37 -3.61 5.58
N LEU A 96 -2.62 -2.37 5.97
CA LEU A 96 -3.61 -2.04 6.99
C LEU A 96 -5.04 -2.37 6.53
N ILE A 97 -5.43 -1.98 5.31
CA ILE A 97 -6.74 -2.29 4.75
C ILE A 97 -6.94 -3.80 4.59
N GLU A 98 -5.94 -4.53 4.10
CA GLU A 98 -6.00 -6.00 3.97
C GLU A 98 -6.05 -6.71 5.33
N SER A 99 -5.44 -6.13 6.38
CA SER A 99 -5.55 -6.63 7.76
C SER A 99 -6.95 -6.39 8.35
N ALA A 100 -7.57 -5.26 8.02
CA ALA A 100 -8.90 -4.90 8.47
C ALA A 100 -10.02 -5.60 7.66
N ALA A 101 -9.69 -6.21 6.52
CA ALA A 101 -10.63 -6.86 5.63
C ALA A 101 -10.93 -8.33 6.03
N GLY A 102 -12.21 -8.67 6.09
CA GLY A 102 -12.67 -10.06 6.19
C GLY A 102 -12.52 -10.82 4.87
N GLU A 103 -12.70 -12.14 4.93
CA GLU A 103 -12.60 -13.03 3.74
C GLU A 103 -13.64 -12.71 2.64
N ASN A 104 -14.74 -12.05 3.01
CA ASN A 104 -15.75 -11.54 2.09
C ASN A 104 -15.36 -10.19 1.43
N GLY A 105 -14.20 -9.63 1.75
CA GLY A 105 -13.74 -8.32 1.27
C GLY A 105 -14.35 -7.12 1.98
N GLU A 106 -15.16 -7.33 3.04
CA GLU A 106 -15.72 -6.28 3.87
C GLU A 106 -14.64 -5.74 4.82
N ILE A 107 -14.44 -4.42 4.81
CA ILE A 107 -13.49 -3.73 5.67
C ILE A 107 -14.17 -3.40 7.00
N LYS A 108 -13.60 -3.85 8.12
CA LYS A 108 -14.14 -3.57 9.45
C LYS A 108 -13.42 -2.39 10.11
N PRO A 109 -14.09 -1.64 11.01
CA PRO A 109 -13.37 -0.77 11.93
C PRO A 109 -12.35 -1.61 12.70
N TRP A 110 -11.12 -1.14 12.80
CA TRP A 110 -10.02 -1.96 13.31
C TRP A 110 -8.98 -1.11 14.02
N ALA A 111 -8.48 -1.61 15.16
CA ALA A 111 -7.37 -1.02 15.89
C ALA A 111 -6.54 -2.16 16.47
N GLY A 112 -5.23 -2.17 16.24
CA GLY A 112 -4.37 -3.21 16.80
C GLY A 112 -3.06 -3.38 16.07
N ALA A 113 -2.36 -4.46 16.41
CA ALA A 113 -1.14 -4.85 15.76
C ALA A 113 -1.42 -5.71 14.52
N THR A 114 -0.73 -5.43 13.42
CA THR A 114 -0.68 -6.29 12.23
C THR A 114 0.74 -6.72 11.96
N GLY A 115 0.90 -8.04 11.76
CA GLY A 115 2.13 -8.66 11.26
C GLY A 115 1.94 -9.22 9.86
N ILE A 116 0.95 -8.72 9.10
CA ILE A 116 0.63 -9.27 7.78
C ILE A 116 1.87 -9.21 6.87
N PHE A 117 2.25 -10.38 6.37
CA PHE A 117 3.31 -10.54 5.39
C PHE A 117 2.69 -10.98 4.07
N ILE A 118 2.75 -10.10 3.06
CA ILE A 118 2.10 -10.31 1.76
C ILE A 118 3.15 -10.77 0.76
N THR A 119 3.02 -12.01 0.31
CA THR A 119 3.90 -12.67 -0.65
C THR A 119 3.09 -13.22 -1.83
N PRO A 120 3.73 -13.57 -2.96
CA PRO A 120 3.03 -14.17 -4.09
C PRO A 120 2.20 -15.39 -3.67
N GLY A 121 0.93 -15.42 -4.10
CA GLY A 121 -0.07 -16.41 -3.66
C GLY A 121 -1.06 -15.87 -2.62
N TYR A 122 -0.81 -14.70 -2.04
CA TYR A 122 -1.77 -14.01 -1.18
C TYR A 122 -3.03 -13.60 -1.97
N ARG A 123 -4.21 -13.93 -1.44
CA ARG A 123 -5.51 -13.49 -1.99
C ARG A 123 -5.89 -12.14 -1.40
N PHE A 124 -5.77 -11.09 -2.21
CA PHE A 124 -6.21 -9.75 -1.82
C PHE A 124 -7.74 -9.67 -1.71
N LYS A 125 -8.21 -9.07 -0.63
CA LYS A 125 -9.61 -9.08 -0.22
C LYS A 125 -10.32 -7.77 -0.58
N ALA A 126 -9.65 -6.64 -0.33
CA ALA A 126 -10.29 -5.35 -0.33
C ALA A 126 -9.74 -4.39 -1.40
N VAL A 127 -8.42 -4.34 -1.56
CA VAL A 127 -7.75 -3.34 -2.38
C VAL A 127 -7.78 -3.70 -3.87
N ASP A 128 -8.08 -2.72 -4.72
CA ASP A 128 -8.21 -2.88 -6.17
C ASP A 128 -7.00 -2.30 -6.93
N ILE A 129 -6.49 -1.16 -6.46
CA ILE A 129 -5.39 -0.43 -7.09
C ILE A 129 -4.39 0.00 -6.01
N LEU A 130 -3.10 -0.07 -6.32
CA LEU A 130 -2.01 0.39 -5.46
C LEU A 130 -1.18 1.44 -6.18
N MET A 131 -1.08 2.64 -5.60
CA MET A 131 -0.05 3.60 -5.98
C MET A 131 1.14 3.48 -5.02
N THR A 132 2.34 3.23 -5.54
CA THR A 132 3.55 3.09 -4.71
C THR A 132 4.82 3.43 -5.48
N ASN A 133 5.92 3.72 -4.78
CA ASN A 133 7.23 3.91 -5.41
C ASN A 133 7.77 2.60 -6.01
N PHE A 134 8.83 2.69 -6.82
CA PHE A 134 9.63 1.53 -7.18
C PHE A 134 10.53 1.07 -6.02
N HIS A 135 10.37 -0.18 -5.61
CA HIS A 135 11.07 -0.84 -4.52
C HIS A 135 12.31 -1.61 -4.99
N LEU A 136 13.25 -1.89 -4.08
CA LEU A 136 14.43 -2.69 -4.40
C LEU A 136 14.09 -4.13 -4.81
N PRO A 137 14.78 -4.70 -5.83
CA PRO A 137 14.73 -6.13 -6.07
C PRO A 137 15.07 -6.92 -4.79
N ARG A 138 14.42 -8.08 -4.59
CA ARG A 138 14.60 -8.95 -3.40
C ARG A 138 14.23 -8.30 -2.05
N SER A 139 13.35 -7.30 -2.03
CA SER A 139 12.76 -6.74 -0.80
C SER A 139 11.36 -7.30 -0.52
N THR A 140 10.92 -7.26 0.75
CA THR A 140 9.54 -7.58 1.16
C THR A 140 8.50 -6.76 0.38
N LEU A 141 8.80 -5.48 0.15
CA LEU A 141 7.93 -4.61 -0.64
C LEU A 141 7.86 -5.02 -2.11
N PHE A 142 8.96 -5.49 -2.69
CA PHE A 142 8.94 -6.05 -4.05
C PHE A 142 8.12 -7.34 -4.13
N MET A 143 8.18 -8.19 -3.09
CA MET A 143 7.32 -9.38 -3.00
C MET A 143 5.84 -8.99 -2.94
N LEU A 144 5.47 -7.97 -2.14
CA LEU A 144 4.10 -7.48 -2.02
C LEU A 144 3.57 -6.97 -3.37
N VAL A 145 4.32 -6.09 -4.07
CA VAL A 145 3.85 -5.57 -5.37
C VAL A 145 3.79 -6.67 -6.43
N SER A 146 4.66 -7.68 -6.37
CA SER A 146 4.62 -8.85 -7.25
C SER A 146 3.43 -9.77 -6.94
N ALA A 147 3.04 -9.90 -5.67
CA ALA A 147 1.81 -10.57 -5.28
C ALA A 147 0.58 -9.82 -5.82
N PHE A 148 0.61 -8.49 -5.75
CA PHE A 148 -0.51 -7.64 -6.13
C PHE A 148 -0.76 -7.57 -7.64
N ALA A 149 0.27 -7.22 -8.42
CA ALA A 149 0.16 -6.98 -9.86
C ALA A 149 0.64 -8.17 -10.73
N GLY A 150 1.21 -9.20 -10.10
CA GLY A 150 1.81 -10.35 -10.78
C GLY A 150 3.30 -10.17 -11.06
N PHE A 151 4.05 -11.28 -10.95
CA PHE A 151 5.49 -11.29 -11.13
C PHE A 151 5.94 -10.84 -12.53
N GLU A 152 5.31 -11.35 -13.59
CA GLU A 152 5.64 -11.00 -14.99
C GLU A 152 5.38 -9.51 -15.27
N THR A 153 4.24 -8.98 -14.81
CA THR A 153 3.89 -7.56 -14.89
C THR A 153 4.94 -6.70 -14.21
N MET A 154 5.33 -7.04 -12.99
CA MET A 154 6.33 -6.28 -12.25
C MET A 154 7.72 -6.37 -12.90
N GLN A 155 8.10 -7.53 -13.42
CA GLN A 155 9.37 -7.69 -14.15
C GLN A 155 9.41 -6.82 -15.41
N ALA A 156 8.33 -6.78 -16.19
CA ALA A 156 8.21 -5.94 -17.38
C ALA A 156 8.26 -4.45 -17.01
N ALA A 157 7.52 -4.04 -15.98
CA ALA A 157 7.49 -2.65 -15.50
C ALA A 157 8.88 -2.20 -15.03
N TYR A 158 9.61 -3.03 -14.28
CA TYR A 158 10.96 -2.72 -13.80
C TYR A 158 11.98 -2.65 -14.94
N LYS A 159 11.91 -3.59 -15.90
CA LYS A 159 12.76 -3.55 -17.09
C LYS A 159 12.56 -2.25 -17.86
N HIS A 160 11.30 -1.85 -18.04
CA HIS A 160 10.97 -0.57 -18.67
C HIS A 160 11.54 0.60 -17.89
N ALA A 161 11.23 0.70 -16.59
CA ALA A 161 11.68 1.78 -15.70
C ALA A 161 13.21 1.95 -15.71
N ILE A 162 13.96 0.85 -15.66
CA ILE A 162 15.44 0.87 -15.77
C ILE A 162 15.86 1.37 -17.16
N SER A 163 15.27 0.84 -18.23
CA SER A 163 15.65 1.22 -19.61
C SER A 163 15.33 2.68 -19.96
N THR A 164 14.35 3.29 -19.29
CA THR A 164 13.90 4.66 -19.54
C THR A 164 14.40 5.66 -18.49
N GLY A 165 15.23 5.22 -17.54
CA GLY A 165 15.89 6.10 -16.58
C GLY A 165 14.98 6.61 -15.45
N TYR A 166 13.96 5.83 -15.06
CA TYR A 166 13.16 6.14 -13.88
C TYR A 166 14.05 6.17 -12.63
N ARG A 167 13.65 7.02 -11.70
CA ARG A 167 14.27 7.14 -10.37
C ARG A 167 13.57 6.18 -9.43
N PHE A 168 14.34 5.45 -8.62
CA PHE A 168 13.82 4.42 -7.71
C PHE A 168 13.81 4.94 -6.25
N TYR A 169 13.34 4.11 -5.33
CA TYR A 169 13.32 4.36 -3.88
C TYR A 169 12.33 5.46 -3.44
N SER A 170 12.51 5.90 -2.20
CA SER A 170 11.58 6.79 -1.48
C SER A 170 11.34 8.13 -2.19
N TYR A 171 12.34 8.69 -2.86
CA TYR A 171 12.24 9.98 -3.55
C TYR A 171 12.29 9.84 -5.08
N GLY A 172 12.20 8.60 -5.56
CA GLY A 172 12.08 8.31 -6.98
C GLY A 172 10.65 8.46 -7.48
N ASP A 173 10.42 7.94 -8.68
CA ASP A 173 9.13 7.98 -9.34
C ASP A 173 8.13 6.98 -8.72
N ALA A 174 6.86 7.11 -9.10
CA ALA A 174 5.76 6.27 -8.63
C ALA A 174 5.29 5.30 -9.72
N SER A 175 4.56 4.28 -9.28
CA SER A 175 3.86 3.31 -10.09
C SER A 175 2.39 3.28 -9.66
N LEU A 176 1.49 3.06 -10.62
CA LEU A 176 0.08 2.76 -10.37
C LEU A 176 -0.18 1.33 -10.85
N LEU A 177 -0.46 0.46 -9.90
CA LEU A 177 -0.58 -0.98 -10.09
C LEU A 177 -2.04 -1.39 -9.95
N PHE A 178 -2.48 -2.29 -10.81
CA PHE A 178 -3.82 -2.88 -10.76
C PHE A 178 -3.68 -4.31 -10.26
N ARG A 179 -4.63 -4.75 -9.41
CA ARG A 179 -4.63 -6.11 -8.90
C ARG A 179 -4.76 -7.10 -10.07
N LYS A 180 -3.92 -8.15 -10.09
CA LYS A 180 -3.88 -9.16 -11.15
C LYS A 180 -5.22 -9.89 -11.35
N ASP A 181 -5.89 -10.22 -10.24
CA ASP A 181 -7.09 -11.07 -10.24
C ASP A 181 -8.39 -10.25 -10.37
N GLN A 182 -8.38 -9.22 -11.23
CA GLN A 182 -9.57 -8.45 -11.61
C GLN A 182 -10.05 -8.81 -13.01
#